data_AF-A0A1P8FPR7-F1
#
_entry.id   AF-A0A1P8FPR7-F1
#
_cell.length_a   1.000
_cell.length_b   1.000
_cell.length_c   1.000
_cell.angle_alpha   90.00
_cell.angle_beta   90.00
_cell.angle_gamma   90.00
#
_symmetry.space_group_name_H-M   'P 1'
#
loop_
_entity.id
_entity.type
_entity.pdbx_description
1 polymer ?
#
loop_
_entity_poly.entity_id
_entity_poly.type
_entity_poly.pdbx_seq_one_letter_code
_entity_poly.pdbx_strand_id
1 'polypeptide(L)'
;MPILLLLVAILLALPKDAAAADTGNRSGREVVEAVCSNCHRDGVKGAPKIGDREAWIPRMKRGLHDLTLSAIRGHGGMPARGGHAELTDTEVRNAIAYMFDPEAEARAAARPAPAPAPVRGPNEATVNGIEIHFGLISAERLRAYPRESPEARMHGGVPSGSGYYHVNVTLFDATSHAQIRDAAVEVDVVQAGADTQHKTLESLRSRNAASYGEYVRLVPGTPSNFTVRIRPAGSSGATEVRFARTPD
;
A
#
# COMPACT_ATOMS: atom_id res chain seq x y z
N MET A 1 -41.90 -40.40 37.27
CA MET A 1 -41.09 -39.18 37.45
C MET A 1 -40.27 -38.99 36.19
N PRO A 2 -40.25 -37.78 35.63
CA PRO A 2 -39.90 -37.49 34.24
C PRO A 2 -38.37 -37.37 34.10
N ILE A 3 -37.85 -37.33 32.87
CA ILE A 3 -36.96 -36.26 32.38
C ILE A 3 -36.73 -36.51 30.89
N LEU A 4 -37.42 -35.67 30.12
CA LEU A 4 -37.17 -35.29 28.75
C LEU A 4 -35.73 -34.77 28.64
N LEU A 5 -34.88 -35.41 27.83
CA LEU A 5 -33.56 -34.88 27.46
C LEU A 5 -33.52 -34.68 25.95
N LEU A 6 -33.68 -33.40 25.60
CA LEU A 6 -33.67 -32.80 24.27
C LEU A 6 -32.35 -33.11 23.56
N LEU A 7 -32.42 -33.73 22.37
CA LEU A 7 -31.31 -33.81 21.42
C LEU A 7 -31.09 -32.42 20.81
N VAL A 8 -30.06 -31.69 21.28
CA VAL A 8 -29.55 -30.50 20.59
C VAL A 8 -28.39 -30.94 19.68
N ALA A 9 -28.67 -31.07 18.39
CA ALA A 9 -27.63 -31.23 17.38
C ALA A 9 -26.92 -29.89 17.18
N ILE A 10 -25.79 -29.70 17.87
CA ILE A 10 -24.90 -28.56 17.62
C ILE A 10 -24.07 -28.91 16.38
N LEU A 11 -24.50 -28.36 15.24
CA LEU A 11 -23.70 -28.30 14.03
C LEU A 11 -22.50 -27.38 14.32
N LEU A 12 -21.34 -27.96 14.61
CA LEU A 12 -20.07 -27.24 14.70
C LEU A 12 -19.72 -26.69 13.30
N ALA A 13 -20.22 -25.49 13.01
CA ALA A 13 -19.68 -24.66 11.95
C ALA A 13 -18.27 -24.24 12.37
N LEU A 14 -17.26 -24.89 11.81
CA LEU A 14 -15.88 -24.41 11.86
C LEU A 14 -15.86 -23.00 11.26
N PRO A 15 -15.30 -21.98 11.93
CA PRO A 15 -14.87 -20.81 11.21
C PRO A 15 -13.81 -21.28 10.22
N LYS A 16 -14.15 -21.24 8.92
CA LYS A 16 -13.15 -21.10 7.86
C LYS A 16 -12.54 -19.72 8.05
N ASP A 17 -11.63 -19.62 9.01
CA ASP A 17 -10.57 -18.64 8.92
C ASP A 17 -9.71 -19.09 7.74
N ALA A 18 -10.19 -18.74 6.54
CA ALA A 18 -9.34 -18.56 5.40
C ALA A 18 -8.33 -17.50 5.84
N ALA A 19 -7.16 -17.96 6.26
CA ALA A 19 -5.99 -17.14 6.42
C ALA A 19 -5.90 -16.26 5.18
N ALA A 20 -6.21 -14.98 5.36
CA ALA A 20 -5.91 -13.97 4.38
C ALA A 20 -4.42 -14.13 4.09
N ALA A 21 -4.10 -14.54 2.85
CA ALA A 21 -2.74 -14.65 2.39
C ALA A 21 -2.02 -13.33 2.69
N ASP A 22 -1.02 -13.42 3.58
CA ASP A 22 -0.21 -12.31 4.05
C ASP A 22 0.40 -11.62 2.84
N THR A 23 -0.09 -10.42 2.53
CA THR A 23 0.44 -9.60 1.45
C THR A 23 1.81 -9.07 1.89
N GLY A 24 2.86 -9.84 1.63
CA GLY A 24 4.27 -9.44 1.56
C GLY A 24 4.72 -8.38 2.56
N ASN A 25 4.81 -8.79 3.82
CA ASN A 25 4.71 -7.88 4.93
C ASN A 25 6.00 -7.78 5.75
N ARG A 26 6.96 -8.68 5.48
CA ARG A 26 8.28 -8.72 6.11
C ARG A 26 9.30 -7.88 5.36
N SER A 27 10.24 -7.30 6.11
CA SER A 27 11.36 -6.54 5.58
C SER A 27 12.34 -7.44 4.82
N GLY A 28 13.23 -6.85 4.01
CA GLY A 28 14.25 -7.61 3.30
C GLY A 28 15.19 -8.32 4.27
N ARG A 29 15.60 -7.62 5.34
CA ARG A 29 16.36 -8.21 6.43
C ARG A 29 15.66 -9.41 7.08
N GLU A 30 14.38 -9.27 7.45
CA GLU A 30 13.63 -10.34 8.14
C GLU A 30 13.55 -11.60 7.28
N VAL A 31 13.27 -11.45 5.98
CA VAL A 31 13.21 -12.57 5.04
C VAL A 31 14.60 -13.21 4.86
N VAL A 32 15.66 -12.40 4.76
CA VAL A 32 17.02 -12.89 4.58
C VAL A 32 17.50 -13.66 5.80
N GLU A 33 17.26 -13.14 7.01
CA GLU A 33 17.61 -13.83 8.25
C GLU A 33 16.89 -15.19 8.35
N ALA A 34 15.58 -15.22 8.06
CA ALA A 34 14.74 -16.41 8.17
C ALA A 34 15.02 -17.48 7.10
N VAL A 35 15.30 -17.07 5.85
CA VAL A 35 15.29 -17.98 4.69
C VAL A 35 16.63 -18.00 3.96
N CYS A 36 17.13 -16.84 3.52
CA CYS A 36 18.22 -16.78 2.55
C CYS A 36 19.60 -16.98 3.17
N SER A 37 19.75 -16.72 4.48
CA SER A 37 21.04 -16.64 5.14
C SER A 37 21.82 -17.96 5.17
N ASN A 38 21.13 -19.09 5.15
CA ASN A 38 21.75 -20.43 5.15
C ASN A 38 22.69 -20.66 3.96
N CYS A 39 22.41 -20.02 2.82
CA CYS A 39 23.26 -20.12 1.63
C CYS A 39 24.06 -18.84 1.37
N HIS A 40 23.42 -17.68 1.58
CA HIS A 40 24.00 -16.38 1.20
C HIS A 40 24.88 -15.74 2.27
N ARG A 41 24.89 -16.21 3.52
CA ARG A 41 25.78 -15.66 4.56
C ARG A 41 27.24 -15.96 4.22
N ASP A 42 27.56 -17.22 3.99
CA ASP A 42 28.94 -17.68 3.76
C ASP A 42 29.24 -17.97 2.27
N GLY A 43 28.24 -17.77 1.39
CA GLY A 43 28.39 -17.98 -0.05
C GLY A 43 28.46 -19.46 -0.44
N VAL A 44 27.64 -20.29 0.21
CA VAL A 44 27.58 -21.74 0.00
C VAL A 44 27.36 -22.04 -1.49
N LYS A 45 28.19 -22.93 -2.05
CA LYS A 45 28.15 -23.33 -3.47
C LYS A 45 28.24 -22.14 -4.45
N GLY A 46 28.91 -21.06 -4.06
CA GLY A 46 29.09 -19.87 -4.90
C GLY A 46 27.90 -18.91 -4.88
N ALA A 47 27.01 -19.02 -3.89
CA ALA A 47 25.97 -18.03 -3.67
C ALA A 47 26.60 -16.63 -3.42
N PRO A 48 26.05 -15.55 -4.01
CA PRO A 48 26.54 -14.19 -3.75
C PRO A 48 26.32 -13.84 -2.28
N LYS A 49 27.37 -13.35 -1.62
CA LYS A 49 27.33 -13.05 -0.18
C LYS A 49 26.50 -11.79 0.09
N ILE A 50 25.82 -11.76 1.24
CA ILE A 50 25.07 -10.57 1.69
C ILE A 50 26.04 -9.38 1.79
N GLY A 51 25.73 -8.28 1.12
CA GLY A 51 26.52 -7.05 1.09
C GLY A 51 27.73 -7.06 0.14
N ASP A 52 28.03 -8.19 -0.53
CA ASP A 52 29.13 -8.28 -1.49
C ASP A 52 28.75 -7.61 -2.82
N ARG A 53 28.92 -6.29 -2.88
CA ARG A 53 28.51 -5.49 -4.05
C ARG A 53 29.21 -5.95 -5.33
N GLU A 54 30.45 -6.42 -5.26
CA GLU A 54 31.18 -6.89 -6.44
C GLU A 54 30.51 -8.15 -7.03
N ALA A 55 30.06 -9.07 -6.18
CA ALA A 55 29.28 -10.22 -6.62
C ALA A 55 27.88 -9.84 -7.13
N TRP A 56 27.23 -8.84 -6.54
CA TRP A 56 25.85 -8.49 -6.90
C TRP A 56 25.70 -7.53 -8.09
N ILE A 57 26.64 -6.60 -8.33
CA ILE A 57 26.57 -5.61 -9.42
C ILE A 57 26.34 -6.29 -10.80
N PRO A 58 27.10 -7.34 -11.18
CA PRO A 58 26.86 -8.03 -12.45
C PRO A 58 25.47 -8.67 -12.56
N ARG A 59 24.92 -9.13 -11.43
CA ARG A 59 23.59 -9.76 -11.34
C ARG A 59 22.46 -8.74 -11.41
N MET A 60 22.71 -7.53 -10.92
CA MET A 60 21.83 -6.37 -11.01
C MET A 60 21.86 -5.67 -12.37
N LYS A 61 22.69 -6.12 -13.32
CA LYS A 61 22.85 -5.47 -14.64
C LYS A 61 21.54 -5.30 -15.41
N ARG A 62 20.61 -6.24 -15.25
CA ARG A 62 19.27 -6.21 -15.87
C ARG A 62 18.20 -5.56 -14.97
N GLY A 63 18.60 -5.04 -13.82
CA GLY A 63 17.73 -4.46 -12.82
C GLY A 63 17.19 -5.46 -11.81
N LEU A 64 16.66 -4.91 -10.72
CA LEU A 64 16.12 -5.67 -9.59
C LEU A 64 14.92 -6.54 -9.97
N HIS A 65 14.07 -6.09 -10.90
CA HIS A 65 12.88 -6.83 -11.32
C HIS A 65 13.24 -8.17 -11.97
N ASP A 66 14.13 -8.14 -12.97
CA ASP A 66 14.59 -9.35 -13.67
C ASP A 66 15.29 -10.34 -12.72
N LEU A 67 16.11 -9.82 -11.80
CA LEU A 67 16.77 -10.63 -10.79
C LEU A 67 15.76 -11.27 -9.82
N THR A 68 14.71 -10.54 -9.46
CA THR A 68 13.60 -11.04 -8.64
C THR A 68 12.86 -12.18 -9.34
N LEU A 69 12.52 -12.03 -10.62
CA LEU A 69 11.89 -13.10 -11.40
C LEU A 69 12.78 -14.36 -11.49
N SER A 70 14.09 -14.18 -11.63
CA SER A 70 15.05 -15.29 -11.60
C SER A 70 15.04 -16.03 -10.25
N ALA A 71 15.03 -15.29 -9.13
CA ALA A 71 14.95 -15.88 -7.79
C ALA A 71 13.61 -16.57 -7.51
N ILE A 72 12.50 -16.01 -8.00
CA ILE A 72 11.16 -16.63 -7.88
C ILE A 72 11.13 -17.97 -8.62
N ARG A 73 11.69 -18.04 -9.83
CA ARG A 73 11.73 -19.27 -10.64
C ARG A 73 12.79 -20.26 -10.17
N GLY A 74 13.79 -19.79 -9.43
CA GLY A 74 14.99 -20.55 -9.11
C GLY A 74 15.95 -20.58 -10.29
N HIS A 75 17.24 -20.77 -10.02
CA HIS A 75 18.26 -20.91 -11.06
C HIS A 75 19.49 -21.68 -10.57
N GLY A 76 20.00 -22.59 -11.39
CA GLY A 76 21.17 -23.40 -11.03
C GLY A 76 20.96 -24.15 -9.71
N GLY A 77 21.80 -23.86 -8.71
CA GLY A 77 21.70 -24.44 -7.36
C GLY A 77 20.76 -23.71 -6.39
N MET A 78 20.11 -22.62 -6.81
CA MET A 78 19.16 -21.85 -6.00
C MET A 78 17.73 -22.34 -6.28
N PRO A 79 17.01 -22.91 -5.29
CA PRO A 79 15.62 -23.32 -5.46
C PRO A 79 14.69 -22.12 -5.72
N ALA A 80 13.54 -22.38 -6.33
CA ALA A 80 12.47 -21.39 -6.52
C ALA A 80 12.09 -20.75 -5.18
N ARG A 81 12.07 -19.41 -5.12
CA ARG A 81 11.83 -18.63 -3.88
C ARG A 81 12.73 -19.05 -2.70
N GLY A 82 13.94 -19.54 -2.98
CA GLY A 82 14.84 -20.06 -1.93
C GLY A 82 14.36 -21.35 -1.26
N GLY A 83 13.36 -22.03 -1.82
CA GLY A 83 12.76 -23.26 -1.26
C GLY A 83 11.47 -23.00 -0.47
N HIS A 84 11.04 -21.75 -0.40
CA HIS A 84 9.93 -21.30 0.44
C HIS A 84 8.79 -20.77 -0.43
N ALA A 85 7.84 -21.65 -0.76
CA ALA A 85 6.73 -21.35 -1.67
C ALA A 85 5.79 -20.26 -1.12
N GLU A 86 5.80 -20.05 0.20
CA GLU A 86 5.01 -19.06 0.92
C GLU A 86 5.54 -17.62 0.77
N LEU A 87 6.80 -17.42 0.35
CA LEU A 87 7.33 -16.08 0.16
C LEU A 87 6.60 -15.39 -1.00
N THR A 88 6.12 -14.17 -0.76
CA THR A 88 5.55 -13.33 -1.81
C THR A 88 6.63 -12.73 -2.71
N ASP A 89 6.25 -12.28 -3.92
CA ASP A 89 7.17 -11.61 -4.86
C ASP A 89 7.80 -10.36 -4.24
N THR A 90 7.01 -9.63 -3.45
CA THR A 90 7.46 -8.45 -2.72
C THR A 90 8.51 -8.81 -1.67
N GLU A 91 8.33 -9.89 -0.91
CA GLU A 91 9.32 -10.35 0.08
C GLU A 91 10.61 -10.83 -0.59
N VAL A 92 10.52 -11.55 -1.71
CA VAL A 92 11.71 -11.96 -2.49
C VAL A 92 12.45 -10.73 -3.03
N ARG A 93 11.71 -9.74 -3.56
CA ARG A 93 12.30 -8.48 -4.05
C ARG A 93 13.01 -7.71 -2.93
N ASN A 94 12.36 -7.58 -1.77
CA ASN A 94 12.92 -6.90 -0.61
C ASN A 94 14.18 -7.62 -0.10
N ALA A 95 14.15 -8.96 -0.04
CA ALA A 95 15.31 -9.77 0.33
C ALA A 95 16.50 -9.54 -0.60
N ILE A 96 16.28 -9.51 -1.92
CA ILE A 96 17.34 -9.23 -2.91
C ILE A 96 17.91 -7.83 -2.74
N ALA A 97 17.05 -6.83 -2.51
CA ALA A 97 17.49 -5.46 -2.27
C ALA A 97 18.36 -5.37 -1.00
N TYR A 98 17.96 -6.05 0.08
CA TYR A 98 18.74 -6.13 1.32
C TYR A 98 20.07 -6.85 1.12
N MET A 99 20.09 -7.98 0.41
CA MET A 99 21.35 -8.69 0.14
C MET A 99 22.32 -7.90 -0.73
N PHE A 100 21.81 -7.02 -1.61
CA PHE A 100 22.64 -6.12 -2.42
C PHE A 100 23.25 -4.98 -1.60
N ASP A 101 22.46 -4.36 -0.73
CA ASP A 101 22.88 -3.20 0.06
C ASP A 101 22.18 -3.20 1.43
N PRO A 102 22.68 -4.00 2.39
CA PRO A 102 22.05 -4.11 3.71
C PRO A 102 22.11 -2.78 4.47
N GLU A 103 23.15 -1.99 4.19
CA GLU A 103 23.29 -0.65 4.75
C GLU A 103 22.27 0.33 4.19
N ALA A 104 21.73 0.13 2.97
CA ALA A 104 20.66 0.99 2.45
C ALA A 104 19.36 0.81 3.24
N GLU A 105 19.01 -0.42 3.62
CA GLU A 105 17.85 -0.67 4.50
C GLU A 105 18.12 -0.10 5.91
N ALA A 106 19.32 -0.30 6.45
CA ALA A 106 19.70 0.27 7.75
C ALA A 106 19.71 1.81 7.73
N ARG A 107 20.21 2.44 6.65
CA ARG A 107 20.15 3.89 6.43
C ARG A 107 18.71 4.36 6.27
N ALA A 108 17.85 3.61 5.59
CA ALA A 108 16.43 3.94 5.48
C ALA A 108 15.71 3.85 6.83
N ALA A 109 16.07 2.88 7.68
CA ALA A 109 15.52 2.70 9.02
C ALA A 109 16.09 3.70 10.05
N ALA A 110 17.35 4.11 9.90
CA ALA A 110 18.05 5.03 10.80
C ALA A 110 17.89 6.51 10.40
N ARG A 111 17.49 6.79 9.15
CA ARG A 111 17.08 8.16 8.80
C ARG A 111 15.81 8.45 9.58
N PRO A 112 15.74 9.52 10.40
CA PRO A 112 14.43 10.07 10.71
C PRO A 112 13.73 10.24 9.36
N ALA A 113 12.47 9.78 9.27
CA ALA A 113 11.65 10.04 8.11
C ALA A 113 11.89 11.51 7.74
N PRO A 114 12.30 11.82 6.50
CA PRO A 114 12.63 13.19 6.15
C PRO A 114 11.48 14.05 6.66
N ALA A 115 11.78 15.06 7.48
CA ALA A 115 10.78 16.06 7.83
C ALA A 115 10.16 16.48 6.49
N PRO A 116 8.85 16.32 6.29
CA PRO A 116 8.26 16.63 5.00
C PRO A 116 8.66 18.07 4.70
N ALA A 117 9.23 18.26 3.51
CA ALA A 117 9.44 19.61 3.02
C ALA A 117 8.09 20.33 3.13
N PRO A 118 8.03 21.62 3.54
CA PRO A 118 6.77 22.33 3.64
C PRO A 118 6.04 22.22 2.30
N VAL A 119 4.98 21.43 2.28
CA VAL A 119 4.27 21.05 1.07
C VAL A 119 3.38 22.22 0.69
N ARG A 120 3.67 22.81 -0.48
CA ARG A 120 2.92 23.92 -1.07
C ARG A 120 2.69 23.62 -2.54
N GLY A 121 1.92 22.57 -2.80
CA GLY A 121 1.41 22.23 -4.12
C GLY A 121 -0.11 22.39 -4.22
N PRO A 122 -0.68 22.38 -5.44
CA PRO A 122 -2.13 22.43 -5.67
C PRO A 122 -2.88 21.21 -5.10
N ASN A 123 -2.15 20.23 -4.59
CA ASN A 123 -2.63 18.96 -4.05
C ASN A 123 -2.47 18.87 -2.53
N GLU A 124 -1.95 19.90 -1.87
CA GLU A 124 -1.79 19.88 -0.42
C GLU A 124 -2.48 21.05 0.25
N ALA A 125 -2.91 20.83 1.49
CA ALA A 125 -3.45 21.86 2.34
C ALA A 125 -3.09 21.60 3.80
N THR A 126 -3.12 22.64 4.61
CA THR A 126 -3.04 22.52 6.06
C THR A 126 -4.16 23.31 6.68
N VAL A 127 -5.01 22.66 7.47
CA VAL A 127 -6.14 23.29 8.16
C VAL A 127 -6.34 22.65 9.53
N ASN A 128 -6.53 23.48 10.56
CA ASN A 128 -6.74 23.04 11.95
C ASN A 128 -5.69 22.03 12.46
N GLY A 129 -4.41 22.22 12.08
CA GLY A 129 -3.33 21.33 12.50
C GLY A 129 -3.27 19.99 11.77
N ILE A 130 -4.08 19.80 10.73
CA ILE A 130 -4.02 18.62 9.85
C ILE A 130 -3.38 19.03 8.53
N GLU A 131 -2.36 18.30 8.11
CA GLU A 131 -1.77 18.34 6.78
C GLU A 131 -2.47 17.31 5.89
N ILE A 132 -2.97 17.74 4.73
CA ILE A 132 -3.79 16.96 3.81
C ILE A 132 -3.09 16.87 2.47
N HIS A 133 -2.97 15.65 1.95
CA HIS A 133 -2.46 15.36 0.62
C HIS A 133 -3.59 14.78 -0.22
N PHE A 134 -3.96 15.47 -1.30
CA PHE A 134 -5.07 15.17 -2.19
C PHE A 134 -4.58 14.66 -3.55
N GLY A 135 -4.86 13.39 -3.83
CA GLY A 135 -4.63 12.73 -5.10
C GLY A 135 -5.90 12.62 -5.94
N LEU A 136 -5.73 12.78 -7.26
CA LEU A 136 -6.76 12.46 -8.25
C LEU A 136 -6.09 11.74 -9.41
N ILE A 137 -6.55 10.54 -9.72
CA ILE A 137 -5.98 9.69 -10.79
C ILE A 137 -7.10 9.03 -11.58
N SER A 138 -7.00 9.00 -12.91
CA SER A 138 -8.01 8.31 -13.73
C SER A 138 -7.97 6.80 -13.51
N ALA A 139 -9.13 6.15 -13.57
CA ALA A 139 -9.24 4.70 -13.53
C ALA A 139 -8.45 4.04 -14.68
N GLU A 140 -8.32 4.72 -15.82
CA GLU A 140 -7.52 4.26 -16.96
C GLU A 140 -6.03 4.18 -16.60
N ARG A 141 -5.50 5.21 -15.94
CA ARG A 141 -4.12 5.21 -15.46
C ARG A 141 -3.91 4.17 -14.36
N LEU A 142 -4.87 4.01 -13.45
CA LEU A 142 -4.80 2.99 -12.40
C LEU A 142 -4.78 1.56 -12.97
N ARG A 143 -5.53 1.28 -14.05
CA ARG A 143 -5.51 -0.03 -14.73
C ARG A 143 -4.15 -0.36 -15.36
N ALA A 144 -3.27 0.62 -15.57
CA ALA A 144 -1.92 0.41 -16.07
C ALA A 144 -0.91 -0.01 -14.99
N TYR A 145 -1.25 0.12 -13.70
CA TYR A 145 -0.42 -0.38 -12.60
C TYR A 145 -0.60 -1.89 -12.39
N PRO A 146 0.37 -2.59 -11.79
CA PRO A 146 0.24 -4.00 -11.46
C PRO A 146 -1.04 -4.26 -10.64
N ARG A 147 -1.81 -5.29 -11.00
CA ARG A 147 -3.08 -5.65 -10.33
C ARG A 147 -2.97 -5.94 -8.83
N GLU A 148 -1.74 -6.11 -8.35
CA GLU A 148 -1.39 -6.39 -6.97
C GLU A 148 -1.22 -5.13 -6.12
N SER A 149 -1.29 -3.93 -6.73
CA SER A 149 -1.25 -2.70 -5.94
C SER A 149 -2.47 -2.61 -5.02
N PRO A 150 -2.30 -2.15 -3.76
CA PRO A 150 -3.40 -1.97 -2.83
C PRO A 150 -4.54 -1.14 -3.43
N GLU A 151 -4.21 -0.10 -4.20
CA GLU A 151 -5.12 0.81 -4.87
C GLU A 151 -5.93 0.12 -5.99
N ALA A 152 -5.36 -0.85 -6.71
CA ALA A 152 -6.06 -1.55 -7.80
C ALA A 152 -7.16 -2.51 -7.30
N ARG A 153 -7.13 -2.87 -6.01
CA ARG A 153 -8.07 -3.79 -5.36
C ARG A 153 -9.09 -3.08 -4.47
N MET A 154 -8.95 -1.77 -4.27
CA MET A 154 -9.89 -0.97 -3.48
C MET A 154 -11.27 -0.86 -4.15
N HIS A 155 -12.31 -0.66 -3.35
CA HIS A 155 -13.70 -0.43 -3.81
C HIS A 155 -14.28 -1.53 -4.70
N GLY A 156 -13.82 -2.77 -4.53
CA GLY A 156 -14.19 -3.89 -5.41
C GLY A 156 -13.40 -3.96 -6.72
N GLY A 157 -12.38 -3.10 -6.89
CA GLY A 157 -11.49 -3.04 -8.03
C GLY A 157 -11.67 -1.78 -8.88
N VAL A 158 -10.72 -1.56 -9.80
CA VAL A 158 -10.76 -0.39 -10.69
C VAL A 158 -11.95 -0.47 -11.67
N PRO A 159 -12.87 0.51 -11.69
CA PRO A 159 -14.01 0.52 -12.61
C PRO A 159 -13.59 0.43 -14.08
N SER A 160 -14.43 -0.23 -14.87
CA SER A 160 -14.32 -0.24 -16.33
C SER A 160 -15.03 0.98 -16.95
N GLY A 161 -14.59 1.37 -18.15
CA GLY A 161 -15.08 2.58 -18.83
C GLY A 161 -14.25 3.82 -18.52
N SER A 162 -14.66 4.95 -19.12
CA SER A 162 -14.02 6.26 -18.99
C SER A 162 -14.75 7.15 -17.97
N GLY A 163 -14.13 8.25 -17.58
CA GLY A 163 -14.72 9.24 -16.67
C GLY A 163 -14.72 8.84 -15.19
N TYR A 164 -14.14 7.70 -14.82
CA TYR A 164 -13.89 7.34 -13.42
C TYR A 164 -12.53 7.89 -12.98
N TYR A 165 -12.52 8.56 -11.83
CA TYR A 165 -11.30 9.01 -11.17
C TYR A 165 -11.31 8.54 -9.73
N HIS A 166 -10.18 8.04 -9.27
CA HIS A 166 -9.97 7.70 -7.88
C HIS A 166 -9.50 8.96 -7.14
N VAL A 167 -10.28 9.35 -6.14
CA VAL A 167 -9.87 10.36 -5.16
C VAL A 167 -9.05 9.63 -4.10
N ASN A 168 -7.89 10.18 -3.76
CA ASN A 168 -7.07 9.71 -2.66
C ASN A 168 -6.81 10.87 -1.69
N VAL A 169 -6.96 10.63 -0.40
CA VAL A 169 -6.67 11.58 0.66
C VAL A 169 -5.74 10.92 1.66
N THR A 170 -4.61 11.54 1.95
CA THR A 170 -3.70 11.12 3.03
C THR A 170 -3.60 12.24 4.05
N LEU A 171 -3.61 11.89 5.33
CA LEU A 171 -3.70 12.84 6.44
C LEU A 171 -2.49 12.69 7.37
N PHE A 172 -1.93 13.82 7.80
CA PHE A 172 -0.87 13.89 8.78
C PHE A 172 -1.17 14.97 9.82
N ASP A 173 -0.69 14.79 11.04
CA ASP A 173 -0.62 15.86 12.02
C ASP A 173 0.42 16.89 11.56
N ALA A 174 0.05 18.16 11.46
CA ALA A 174 0.90 19.18 10.85
C ALA A 174 2.14 19.56 11.68
N THR A 175 2.20 19.15 12.96
CA THR A 175 3.31 19.47 13.86
C THR A 175 4.31 18.33 13.94
N SER A 176 3.80 17.13 14.21
CA SER A 176 4.60 15.91 14.37
C SER A 176 4.85 15.18 13.05
N HIS A 177 4.07 15.50 12.01
CA HIS A 177 4.00 14.77 10.75
C HIS A 177 3.64 13.29 10.89
N ALA A 178 3.08 12.91 12.04
CA ALA A 178 2.56 11.57 12.26
C ALA A 178 1.31 11.35 11.40
N GLN A 179 1.20 10.20 10.76
CA GLN A 179 0.04 9.89 9.93
C GLN A 179 -1.23 9.76 10.76
N ILE A 180 -2.30 10.45 10.35
CA ILE A 180 -3.63 10.34 10.95
C ILE A 180 -4.36 9.18 10.27
N ARG A 181 -4.27 8.02 10.90
CA ARG A 181 -4.76 6.75 10.33
C ARG A 181 -6.23 6.50 10.65
N ASP A 182 -6.76 7.11 11.71
CA ASP A 182 -8.13 6.94 12.19
C ASP A 182 -8.96 8.21 12.02
N ALA A 183 -9.61 8.35 10.87
CA ALA A 183 -10.54 9.43 10.60
C ALA A 183 -11.71 8.94 9.75
N ALA A 184 -12.89 9.53 9.94
CA ALA A 184 -13.94 9.51 8.93
C ALA A 184 -13.64 10.61 7.91
N VAL A 185 -13.57 10.23 6.64
CA VAL A 185 -13.28 11.17 5.55
C VAL A 185 -14.39 11.08 4.51
N GLU A 186 -14.93 12.24 4.14
CA GLU A 186 -15.96 12.38 3.12
C GLU A 186 -15.49 13.38 2.07
N VAL A 187 -15.96 13.25 0.83
CA VAL A 187 -15.74 14.21 -0.24
C VAL A 187 -17.04 14.54 -0.95
N ASP A 188 -17.30 15.83 -1.11
CA ASP A 188 -18.31 16.34 -2.03
C ASP A 188 -17.62 16.80 -3.31
N VAL A 189 -18.15 16.35 -4.44
CA VAL A 189 -17.63 16.70 -5.77
C VAL A 189 -18.68 17.48 -6.54
N VAL A 190 -18.30 18.70 -6.92
CA VAL A 190 -19.13 19.59 -7.73
C VAL A 190 -18.41 19.90 -9.02
N GLN A 191 -19.05 19.56 -10.14
CA GLN A 191 -18.56 19.85 -11.49
C GLN A 191 -19.69 20.49 -12.30
N ALA A 192 -19.36 21.53 -13.06
CA ALA A 192 -20.37 22.22 -13.86
C ALA A 192 -21.02 21.25 -14.87
N GLY A 193 -22.35 21.21 -14.91
CA GLY A 193 -23.10 20.35 -15.81
C GLY A 193 -23.20 18.88 -15.36
N ALA A 194 -22.76 18.54 -14.15
CA ALA A 194 -22.93 17.22 -13.56
C ALA A 194 -23.65 17.29 -12.20
N ASP A 195 -24.26 16.19 -11.79
CA ASP A 195 -24.85 16.07 -10.46
C ASP A 195 -23.77 16.11 -9.38
N THR A 196 -24.11 16.69 -8.23
CA THR A 196 -23.22 16.68 -7.07
C THR A 196 -23.09 15.24 -6.55
N GLN A 197 -21.85 14.83 -6.29
CA GLN A 197 -21.56 13.51 -5.71
C GLN A 197 -21.11 13.67 -4.26
N HIS A 198 -21.71 12.88 -3.38
CA HIS A 198 -21.32 12.77 -1.97
C HIS A 198 -20.75 11.37 -1.75
N LYS A 199 -19.49 11.28 -1.28
CA LYS A 199 -18.80 10.00 -1.07
C LYS A 199 -18.16 9.94 0.30
N THR A 200 -18.37 8.83 1.00
CA THR A 200 -17.50 8.43 2.12
C THR A 200 -16.29 7.73 1.54
N LEU A 201 -15.09 8.13 1.95
CA LEU A 201 -13.84 7.53 1.50
C LEU A 201 -13.51 6.33 2.39
N GLU A 202 -13.25 5.17 1.77
CA GLU A 202 -12.83 3.98 2.50
C GLU A 202 -11.36 4.09 2.91
N SER A 203 -11.04 3.59 4.10
CA SER A 203 -9.67 3.59 4.60
C SER A 203 -8.86 2.44 3.99
N LEU A 204 -7.81 2.79 3.25
CA LEU A 204 -6.76 1.88 2.84
C LEU A 204 -5.65 1.88 3.87
N ARG A 205 -5.46 0.77 4.54
CA ARG A 205 -4.38 0.60 5.52
C ARG A 205 -3.40 -0.45 5.04
N SER A 206 -2.15 -0.02 4.91
CA SER A 206 -0.98 -0.89 4.84
C SER A 206 -0.14 -0.69 6.10
N ARG A 207 0.85 -1.56 6.37
CA ARG A 207 1.76 -1.37 7.54
C ARG A 207 2.38 0.03 7.58
N ASN A 208 2.71 0.59 6.42
CA ASN A 208 3.53 1.81 6.32
C ASN A 208 2.77 3.06 5.86
N ALA A 209 1.53 2.92 5.39
CA ALA A 209 0.72 4.06 4.94
C ALA A 209 -0.79 3.81 5.14
N ALA A 210 -1.50 4.84 5.58
CA ALA A 210 -2.95 4.93 5.59
C ALA A 210 -3.39 6.03 4.62
N SER A 211 -4.30 5.71 3.72
CA SER A 211 -4.97 6.70 2.88
C SER A 211 -6.47 6.42 2.84
N TYR A 212 -7.24 7.34 2.31
CA TYR A 212 -8.68 7.24 2.17
C TYR A 212 -9.03 7.46 0.72
N GLY A 213 -9.84 6.61 0.11
CA GLY A 213 -10.19 6.76 -1.29
C GLY A 213 -11.59 6.32 -1.65
N GLU A 214 -12.02 6.72 -2.85
CA GLU A 214 -13.24 6.27 -3.52
C GLU A 214 -13.20 6.73 -4.98
N TYR A 215 -13.91 6.01 -5.86
CA TYR A 215 -14.14 6.43 -7.23
C TYR A 215 -15.30 7.43 -7.34
N VAL A 216 -15.06 8.47 -8.14
CA VAL A 216 -16.05 9.46 -8.55
C VAL A 216 -16.13 9.52 -10.06
N ARG A 217 -17.26 10.00 -10.59
CA ARG A 217 -17.39 10.28 -12.02
C ARG A 217 -17.09 11.75 -12.31
N LEU A 218 -16.26 12.00 -13.32
CA LEU A 218 -15.91 13.34 -13.77
C LEU A 218 -15.93 13.38 -15.29
N VAL A 219 -16.27 14.55 -15.82
CA VAL A 219 -16.08 14.92 -17.22
C VAL A 219 -14.64 15.44 -17.38
N PRO A 220 -13.78 14.78 -18.20
CA PRO A 220 -12.43 15.26 -18.47
C PRO A 220 -12.41 16.70 -18.99
N GLY A 221 -11.38 17.47 -18.63
CA GLY A 221 -11.22 18.87 -19.05
C GLY A 221 -12.15 19.87 -18.39
N THR A 222 -13.10 19.44 -17.54
CA THR A 222 -14.07 20.33 -16.88
C THR A 222 -13.66 20.63 -15.43
N PRO A 223 -13.43 21.90 -15.05
CA PRO A 223 -13.06 22.27 -13.68
C PRO A 223 -14.05 21.74 -12.65
N SER A 224 -13.51 21.18 -11.58
CA SER A 224 -14.26 20.50 -10.50
C SER A 224 -13.75 20.94 -9.14
N ASN A 225 -14.66 21.08 -8.19
CA ASN A 225 -14.35 21.36 -6.79
C ASN A 225 -14.59 20.11 -5.95
N PHE A 226 -13.63 19.82 -5.07
CA PHE A 226 -13.65 18.71 -4.13
C PHE A 226 -13.61 19.30 -2.73
N THR A 227 -14.68 19.10 -1.97
CA THR A 227 -14.77 19.56 -0.59
C THR A 227 -14.59 18.35 0.32
N VAL A 228 -13.42 18.22 0.93
CA VAL A 228 -13.03 17.10 1.78
C VAL A 228 -13.36 17.46 3.23
N ARG A 229 -14.17 16.62 3.89
CA ARG A 229 -14.49 16.72 5.31
C ARG A 229 -13.80 15.62 6.09
N ILE A 230 -13.07 16.00 7.12
CA ILE A 230 -12.20 15.11 7.90
C ILE A 230 -12.63 15.19 9.35
N ARG A 231 -12.91 14.03 9.94
CA ARG A 231 -13.24 13.91 11.37
C ARG A 231 -12.34 12.84 11.99
N PRO A 232 -11.20 13.24 12.60
CA PRO A 232 -10.35 12.32 13.34
C PRO A 232 -11.13 11.59 14.44
N ALA A 233 -10.74 10.36 14.75
CA ALA A 233 -11.38 9.59 15.82
C ALA A 233 -11.26 10.34 17.15
N GLY A 234 -12.39 10.51 17.84
CA GLY A 234 -12.45 11.24 19.12
C GLY A 234 -12.50 12.76 19.00
N SER A 235 -12.51 13.35 17.80
CA SER A 235 -12.74 14.79 17.62
C SER A 235 -14.23 15.14 17.74
N SER A 236 -14.54 16.31 18.33
CA SER A 236 -15.91 16.83 18.44
C SER A 236 -16.39 17.58 17.19
N GLY A 237 -15.49 17.86 16.24
CA GLY A 237 -15.76 18.61 15.02
C GLY A 237 -15.09 18.00 13.79
N ALA A 238 -15.68 18.28 12.63
CA ALA A 238 -15.09 17.99 11.34
C ALA A 238 -14.35 19.22 10.82
N THR A 239 -13.19 19.00 10.21
CA THR A 239 -12.44 20.01 9.47
C THR A 239 -12.75 19.87 7.99
N GLU A 240 -13.01 20.98 7.31
CA GLU A 240 -13.30 21.00 5.88
C GLU A 240 -12.19 21.71 5.10
N VAL A 241 -11.87 21.20 3.92
CA VAL A 241 -10.93 21.82 2.98
C VAL A 241 -11.41 21.62 1.55
N ARG A 242 -11.19 22.63 0.70
CA ARG A 242 -11.55 22.58 -0.72
C ARG A 242 -10.32 22.50 -1.61
N PHE A 243 -10.37 21.59 -2.58
CA PHE A 243 -9.42 21.49 -3.69
C PHE A 243 -10.14 21.76 -5.01
N ALA A 244 -9.47 22.44 -5.94
CA ALA A 244 -9.97 22.65 -7.29
C ALA A 244 -9.07 21.90 -8.27
N ARG A 245 -9.65 21.07 -9.15
CA ARG A 245 -8.91 20.30 -10.14
C ARG A 245 -9.64 20.30 -11.48
N THR A 246 -8.87 20.28 -12.55
CA THR A 246 -9.36 19.94 -13.87
C THR A 246 -8.84 18.54 -14.19
N PRO A 247 -9.70 17.52 -14.25
CA PRO A 247 -9.30 16.16 -14.61
C PRO A 247 -8.70 16.16 -16.02
N ASP A 248 -7.61 15.43 -16.18
CA ASP A 248 -6.89 15.22 -17.45
C ASP A 248 -7.63 14.27 -18.38
#